data_AF-A0A351QVW9-F1
#
_entry.id   AF-A0A351QVW9-F1
#
_cell.length_a   1.000
_cell.length_b   1.000
_cell.length_c   1.000
_cell.angle_alpha   90.00
_cell.angle_beta   90.00
_cell.angle_gamma   90.00
#
_symmetry.space_group_name_H-M   'P 1'
#
loop_
_entity.id
_entity.type
_entity.pdbx_description
1 polymer ?
#
loop_
_entity_poly.entity_id
_entity_poly.type
_entity_poly.pdbx_seq_one_letter_code
_entity_poly.pdbx_strand_id
1 'polypeptide(L)' 'MRLIGYNPCSLNEGIGLREVCYIAECTHKCHGCHNEKYWYEKGDLYKIDEVVDKLTKNPIT' A
#
# COMPACT_ATOMS: atom_id res chain seq x y z
N MET A 1 0.67 -8.13 -7.97
CA MET A 1 -0.20 -7.38 -7.05
C MET A 1 -0.32 -5.94 -7.53
N ARG A 2 -1.48 -5.28 -7.33
CA ARG A 2 -1.68 -3.88 -7.74
C ARG A 2 -1.46 -2.92 -6.58
N LEU A 3 -0.44 -2.08 -6.68
CA LEU A 3 -0.15 -1.02 -5.72
C LEU A 3 -0.80 0.27 -6.19
N ILE A 4 -1.67 0.85 -5.37
CA ILE A 4 -2.33 2.13 -5.64
C ILE A 4 -1.73 3.29 -4.82
N GLY A 5 -0.91 2.97 -3.83
CA GLY A 5 -0.21 3.97 -3.04
C GLY A 5 0.93 3.35 -2.26
N TYR A 6 1.82 4.22 -1.79
CA TYR A 6 3.01 3.84 -1.06
C TYR A 6 3.44 5.00 -0.15
N ASN A 7 3.67 4.71 1.12
CA ASN A 7 4.19 5.66 2.11
C ASN A 7 5.51 5.12 2.69
N PRO A 8 6.67 5.73 2.35
CA PRO A 8 7.98 5.27 2.82
C PRO A 8 8.22 5.49 4.32
N CYS A 9 7.42 6.33 4.97
CA CYS A 9 7.65 6.79 6.34
C CYS A 9 6.30 7.12 7.03
N SER A 10 5.56 6.09 7.41
CA SER A 10 4.28 6.18 8.11
C SER A 10 4.49 6.05 9.63
N LEU A 11 3.84 6.96 10.36
CA LEU A 11 3.71 6.93 11.82
C LEU A 11 2.28 6.60 12.27
N ASN A 12 1.35 6.50 11.33
CA ASN A 12 -0.08 6.29 11.57
C ASN A 12 -0.49 4.81 11.51
N GLU A 13 0.31 3.94 10.87
CA GLU A 13 -0.08 2.56 10.55
C GLU A 13 0.37 1.56 11.63
N GLY A 14 0.26 1.97 12.89
CA GLY A 14 0.65 1.19 14.07
C GLY A 14 1.96 1.67 14.71
N ILE A 15 2.41 0.93 15.74
CA ILE A 15 3.60 1.30 16.52
C ILE A 15 4.86 1.15 15.66
N GLY A 16 5.75 2.13 15.80
CA GLY A 16 7.05 2.21 15.12
C GLY A 16 7.00 3.00 13.82
N LEU A 17 8.17 3.18 13.22
CA LEU A 17 8.25 3.70 11.86
C LEU A 17 7.98 2.58 10.87
N ARG A 18 7.04 2.80 9.94
CA ARG A 18 6.62 1.77 8.98
C ARG A 18 6.64 2.30 7.56
N GLU A 19 7.07 1.44 6.67
CA GLU A 19 6.87 1.60 5.25
C GLU A 19 5.60 0.84 4.85
N VAL A 20 4.68 1.53 4.17
CA VAL A 20 3.32 1.05 3.93
C VAL A 20 3.02 1.01 2.45
N CYS A 21 2.51 -0.14 2.01
CA CYS A 21 2.01 -0.36 0.66
C CYS A 21 0.48 -0.44 0.69
N TYR A 22 -0.19 0.37 -0.14
CA TYR A 22 -1.65 0.32 -0.28
C TYR A 22 -2.04 -0.47 -1.53
N ILE A 23 -2.89 -1.48 -1.35
CA ILE A 23 -3.29 -2.43 -2.40
C ILE A 23 -4.67 -2.06 -2.93
N ALA A 24 -4.87 -2.22 -4.24
CA ALA A 24 -6.17 -2.04 -4.88
C ALA A 24 -7.09 -3.27 -4.72
N GLU A 25 -8.34 -3.14 -5.16
CA GLU A 25 -9.36 -4.20 -5.23
C GLU A 25 -9.93 -4.68 -3.88
N CYS A 26 -10.29 -3.76 -2.99
CA CYS A 26 -11.05 -4.14 -1.80
C CYS A 26 -12.53 -4.40 -2.12
N THR A 27 -13.00 -5.64 -1.89
CA THR A 27 -14.36 -6.08 -2.23
C THR A 27 -15.41 -5.76 -1.16
N HIS A 28 -15.02 -5.34 0.04
CA HIS A 28 -15.94 -5.11 1.16
C HIS A 28 -16.90 -3.93 0.95
N LYS A 29 -16.47 -2.89 0.23
CA LYS A 29 -17.27 -1.69 -0.06
C LYS A 29 -17.98 -1.09 1.16
N CYS A 30 -17.25 -0.97 2.28
CA CYS A 30 -17.81 -0.51 3.56
C CYS A 30 -18.37 0.91 3.46
N HIS A 31 -19.51 1.16 4.11
CA HIS A 31 -20.06 2.51 4.27
C HIS A 31 -19.09 3.41 5.06
N GLY A 32 -18.75 4.58 4.50
CA GLY A 32 -17.81 5.52 5.13
C GLY A 32 -16.34 5.13 4.98
N CYS A 33 -15.98 4.31 3.99
CA CYS A 33 -14.58 3.95 3.76
C CYS A 33 -13.76 5.18 3.37
N HIS A 34 -12.66 5.45 4.07
CA HIS A 34 -11.75 6.55 3.69
C HIS A 34 -11.05 6.33 2.34
N ASN A 35 -11.08 5.10 1.81
CA ASN A 35 -10.36 4.68 0.63
C ASN A 35 -11.29 4.05 -0.43
N GLU A 36 -12.47 4.63 -0.69
CA GLU A 36 -13.42 4.11 -1.70
C GLU A 36 -12.77 3.95 -3.10
N LYS A 37 -11.81 4.82 -3.43
CA LYS A 37 -11.02 4.73 -4.65
C LYS A 37 -10.23 3.43 -4.79
N TYR A 38 -10.01 2.67 -3.71
CA TYR A 38 -9.25 1.41 -3.69
C TYR A 38 -10.13 0.18 -3.96
N TRP A 39 -11.44 0.34 -4.14
CA TRP A 39 -12.35 -0.80 -4.41
C TRP A 39 -12.21 -1.37 -5.82
N TYR A 40 -11.60 -0.62 -6.73
CA TYR A 40 -11.53 -0.95 -8.15
C TYR A 40 -10.12 -1.36 -8.54
N GLU A 41 -10.01 -2.02 -9.69
CA GLU A 41 -8.75 -2.37 -10.34
C GLU A 41 -8.04 -1.09 -10.81
N LYS A 42 -7.24 -0.50 -9.91
CA LYS A 42 -6.47 0.72 -10.12
C LYS A 42 -5.04 0.55 -9.60
N GLY A 43 -4.17 1.48 -9.98
CA GLY A 43 -2.76 1.44 -9.61
C GLY A 43 -1.94 0.50 -10.50
N ASP A 44 -0.66 0.42 -10.18
CA ASP A 44 0.34 -0.21 -11.01
C ASP A 44 0.52 -1.69 -10.64
N LEU A 45 0.67 -2.54 -11.66
CA LEU A 45 0.88 -3.97 -11.48
C LEU A 45 2.37 -4.25 -11.21
N TYR A 46 2.64 -4.84 -10.05
CA TYR A 46 3.98 -5.27 -9.64
C TYR A 46 4.04 -6.78 -9.43
N LYS A 47 5.21 -7.37 -9.69
CA LYS A 47 5.59 -8.67 -9.15
C LYS A 47 5.88 -8.54 -7.66
N ILE A 48 5.69 -9.62 -6.91
CA ILE A 48 5.94 -9.62 -5.46
C ILE A 48 7.40 -9.27 -5.17
N ASP A 49 8.33 -9.86 -5.93
CA ASP A 49 9.77 -9.61 -5.76
C ASP A 49 10.14 -8.14 -5.97
N GLU A 50 9.49 -7.44 -6.90
CA GLU A 50 9.72 -6.00 -7.14
C GLU A 50 9.27 -5.15 -5.95
N VAL A 51 8.20 -5.55 -5.27
CA VAL A 51 7.71 -4.87 -4.06
C VAL A 51 8.66 -5.13 -2.89
N VAL A 52 9.11 -6.37 -2.70
CA VAL A 52 10.07 -6.72 -1.65
C VAL A 52 11.39 -5.99 -1.85
N ASP A 53 11.90 -5.96 -3.07
CA ASP A 53 13.10 -5.21 -3.43
C ASP A 53 12.97 -3.71 -3.13
N LYS A 54 11.80 -3.13 -3.39
CA LYS A 54 11.52 -1.73 -3.11
C LYS A 54 11.53 -1.45 -1.60
N LEU A 55 10.86 -2.29 -0.81
CA LEU A 55 10.77 -2.18 0.64
C LEU A 55 12.13 -2.38 1.35
N THR A 56 12.99 -3.25 0.81
CA THR A 56 14.29 -3.56 1.42
C THR A 56 15.40 -2.57 1.06
N LYS A 57 15.17 -1.69 0.08
CA LYS A 57 16.12 -0.65 -0.37
C LYS A 57 15.79 0.74 0.16
N ASN A 58 14.81 0.89 1.06
CA ASN A 58 14.47 2.18 1.64
C ASN A 58 15.64 2.69 2.50
N PRO A 59 16.22 3.86 2.22
CA PRO A 59 17.41 4.36 2.92
C PRO A 59 17.17 4.75 4.39
N ILE A 60 15.92 4.68 4.87
CA ILE A 60 15.52 5.04 6.24
C ILE A 60 15.43 3.79 7.15
N THR A 61 15.43 2.58 6.59
CA THR A 61 15.34 1.29 7.29
C THR A 61 16.50 0.39 6.92
#